data_AF-A0A0P1E6R2-F1
#
_entry.id   AF-A0A0P1E6R2-F1
#
_cell.length_a   1.000
_cell.length_b   1.000
_cell.length_c   1.000
_cell.angle_alpha   90.00
_cell.angle_beta   90.00
_cell.angle_gamma   90.00
#
_symmetry.space_group_name_H-M   'P 1'
#
loop_
_entity.id
_entity.type
_entity.pdbx_description
1 polymer ?
#
loop_
_entity_poly.entity_id
_entity_poly.type
_entity_poly.pdbx_seq_one_letter_code
_entity_poly.pdbx_strand_id
1 'polypeptide(L)' 'MIALLFALLTATMGLNYYRQTTAANALFFFTLALSVYWLKFHATSQLTIQL' A
#
# COMPACT_ATOMS: atom_id res chain seq x y z
N MET A 1 5.30 7.82 -4.81
CA MET A 1 4.81 6.65 -4.02
C MET A 1 3.30 6.62 -3.86
N ILE A 2 2.64 7.74 -3.54
CA ILE A 2 1.19 7.74 -3.26
C ILE A 2 0.36 7.25 -4.47
N ALA A 3 0.71 7.65 -5.69
CA ALA A 3 0.05 7.21 -6.92
C ALA A 3 0.15 5.68 -7.15
N LEU A 4 1.27 5.06 -6.74
CA LEU A 4 1.45 3.62 -6.80
C LEU A 4 0.51 2.90 -5.83
N LEU A 5 0.35 3.41 -4.61
CA LEU A 5 -0.57 2.85 -3.62
C LEU A 5 -2.03 2.89 -4.10
N PHE A 6 -2.43 4.00 -4.74
CA PHE A 6 -3.75 4.11 -5.35
C PHE A 6 -3.93 3.13 -6.53
N ALA A 7 -2.93 3.00 -7.41
CA ALA A 7 -2.97 2.05 -8.51
C ALA A 7 -3.08 0.58 -8.01
N LEU A 8 -2.33 0.23 -6.96
CA LEU A 8 -2.43 -1.09 -6.33
C LEU A 8 -3.82 -1.31 -5.74
N LEU A 9 -4.39 -0.34 -5.05
CA LEU A 9 -5.76 -0.43 -4.53
C LEU A 9 -6.79 -0.65 -5.65
N THR A 10 -6.65 0.06 -6.78
CA THR A 10 -7.50 -0.15 -7.96
C THR A 10 -7.32 -1.55 -8.53
N ALA A 11 -6.10 -2.08 -8.59
CA ALA A 11 -5.84 -3.45 -9.01
C ALA A 11 -6.48 -4.48 -8.05
N THR A 12 -6.45 -4.23 -6.75
CA THR A 12 -7.15 -5.06 -5.75
C THR A 12 -8.66 -5.11 -6.02
N MET A 13 -9.27 -3.95 -6.30
CA MET A 13 -10.68 -3.84 -6.65
C MET A 13 -11.00 -4.59 -7.95
N GLY A 14 -10.14 -4.46 -8.96
CA GLY A 14 -10.27 -5.18 -10.24
C GLY A 14 -10.19 -6.70 -10.05
N LEU A 15 -9.21 -7.20 -9.29
CA LEU A 15 -9.09 -8.63 -8.99
C LEU A 15 -10.34 -9.17 -8.28
N ASN A 16 -10.87 -8.41 -7.33
CA ASN A 16 -12.08 -8.78 -6.60
C ASN A 16 -13.32 -8.76 -7.50
N TYR A 17 -13.40 -7.81 -8.45
CA TYR A 17 -14.45 -7.75 -9.47
C TYR A 17 -14.48 -9.01 -10.34
N TYR A 18 -13.31 -9.54 -10.71
CA TYR A 18 -13.19 -10.82 -11.43
C TYR A 18 -13.26 -12.06 -10.53
N ARG A 19 -13.70 -11.90 -9.26
CA ARG A 19 -13.80 -12.97 -8.26
C ARG A 19 -12.48 -13.68 -7.92
N GLN A 20 -11.34 -13.05 -8.21
CA GLN A 20 -10.01 -13.54 -7.81
C GLN A 20 -9.69 -13.11 -6.37
N THR A 21 -10.51 -13.53 -5.41
CA THR A 21 -10.44 -13.10 -4.01
C THR A 21 -9.11 -13.43 -3.32
N THR A 22 -8.51 -14.58 -3.63
CA THR A 22 -7.19 -14.96 -3.08
C THR A 22 -6.09 -14.01 -3.54
N ALA A 23 -6.03 -13.70 -4.83
CA ALA A 23 -5.05 -12.77 -5.40
C ALA A 23 -5.31 -11.34 -4.90
N ALA A 24 -6.57 -10.93 -4.81
CA ALA A 24 -6.96 -9.64 -4.25
C ALA A 24 -6.51 -9.49 -2.79
N ASN A 25 -6.73 -10.50 -1.95
CA ASN A 25 -6.28 -10.47 -0.56
C ASN A 25 -4.76 -10.38 -0.45
N ALA A 26 -4.02 -11.17 -1.23
CA ALA A 26 -2.56 -11.09 -1.25
C ALA A 26 -2.06 -9.68 -1.64
N LEU A 27 -2.62 -9.12 -2.71
CA LEU A 27 -2.27 -7.77 -3.18
C LEU A 27 -2.64 -6.70 -2.15
N PHE A 28 -3.78 -6.86 -1.47
CA PHE A 28 -4.23 -5.96 -0.41
C PHE A 28 -3.24 -5.92 0.76
N PHE A 29 -2.84 -7.09 1.28
CA PHE A 29 -1.89 -7.17 2.39
C PHE A 29 -0.52 -6.59 2.02
N PHE A 30 -0.06 -6.82 0.79
CA PHE A 30 1.17 -6.20 0.30
C PHE A 30 1.05 -4.68 0.25
N THR A 31 -0.06 -4.17 -0.27
CA THR A 31 -0.34 -2.72 -0.34
C THR A 31 -0.41 -2.09 1.05
N LEU A 32 -1.00 -2.79 2.02
CA LEU A 32 -1.04 -2.36 3.42
C LEU A 32 0.37 -2.27 4.02
N ALA A 33 1.19 -3.31 3.87
CA ALA A 33 2.57 -3.32 4.36
C ALA A 33 3.41 -2.19 3.75
N LEU A 34 3.26 -1.95 2.44
CA LEU A 34 3.92 -0.85 1.74
C LEU A 34 3.46 0.52 2.23
N SER A 35 2.17 0.67 2.56
CA SER A 35 1.62 1.91 3.11
C SER A 35 2.21 2.20 4.50
N VAL A 36 2.32 1.19 5.35
CA VAL A 36 2.96 1.30 6.68
C VAL A 36 4.44 1.65 6.54
N TYR A 37 5.17 1.02 5.62
CA TYR A 37 6.56 1.36 5.32
C TYR A 37 6.71 2.82 4.88
N TRP A 38 5.87 3.27 3.95
CA TRP A 38 5.92 4.65 3.45
C TRP A 38 5.63 5.67 4.54
N LEU A 39 4.60 5.42 5.38
CA LEU A 39 4.26 6.24 6.53
C LEU A 39 5.42 6.31 7.53
N LYS A 40 6.02 5.16 7.88
CA LYS A 40 7.19 5.13 8.76
C LYS A 40 8.34 5.94 8.16
N PHE A 41 8.65 5.78 6.89
CA PHE A 41 9.73 6.55 6.26
C PHE A 41 9.45 8.06 6.31
N HIS A 42 8.25 8.51 5.96
CA HIS A 42 7.97 9.95 5.93
C HIS A 42 7.78 10.55 7.33
N ALA A 43 7.14 9.84 8.26
CA ALA A 43 6.92 10.32 9.62
C ALA A 43 8.17 10.22 10.50
N THR A 44 8.98 9.16 10.35
CA THR A 44 10.16 8.93 11.20
C THR A 44 11.40 9.67 10.68
N SER A 45 11.61 9.76 9.36
CA SER A 45 12.77 10.49 8.83
C SER A 45 12.67 12.00 9.07
N GLN A 46 11.48 12.60 9.05
CA GLN A 46 11.33 14.01 9.43
C GLN A 46 11.70 14.27 10.89
N LEU A 47 11.37 13.34 11.80
CA LEU A 47 11.71 13.48 13.22
C LEU A 47 13.22 13.36 13.47
N THR A 48 13.93 12.49 12.74
CA THR A 48 15.39 12.34 12.84
C THR A 48 16.17 13.51 12.26
N ILE A 49 15.65 14.21 11.24
CA ILE A 49 16.32 15.40 10.68
C ILE A 49 16.22 16.62 11.62
N GLN A 50 15.25 16.62 12.54
CA GLN A 50 14.99 17.72 13.47
C GLN A 50 15.59 17.52 14.87
N LEU A 51 16.22 16.38 15.16
CA LEU A 51 16.89 16.06 16.43
C LEU A 51 18.41 16.17 16.29
#